data_AF-A0A2J8NY72-F1
#
_entry.id   AF-A0A2J8NY72-F1
#
_cell.length_a   1.000
_cell.length_b   1.000
_cell.length_c   1.000
_cell.angle_alpha   90.00
_cell.angle_beta   90.00
_cell.angle_gamma   90.00
#
_symmetry.space_group_name_H-M   'P 1'
#
loop_
_entity.id
_entity.type
_entity.pdbx_description
1 polymer ?
#
loop_
_entity_poly.entity_id
_entity_poly.type
_entity_poly.pdbx_seq_one_letter_code
_entity_poly.pdbx_strand_id
1 'polypeptide(L)'
;MCADKPGSSPDPSGEVNTNVAFCSVLRSRLGSHPLLFSGEVDCTDPQAPSTQPPTCYVELKTSKEMHSPGQWRSFYRFRIGTFPTMKMFEYVRNDRDGWNPSVCMNFCAAFLSFAQSTVVQDDPRLVHLFSWEPGGPVTVSVHRDAPYAFLPIWYVEAMTQDLPSPPKTPSPK
;
A
#
# COMPACT_ATOMS: atom_id res chain seq x y z
N MET A 1 3.24 -12.79 19.12
CA MET A 1 3.51 -12.85 17.67
C MET A 1 4.81 -12.16 17.32
N CYS A 2 5.10 -10.97 17.86
CA CYS A 2 6.35 -10.23 17.60
C CYS A 2 7.24 -10.15 18.84
N ALA A 3 8.54 -9.98 18.65
CA ALA A 3 9.51 -9.66 19.69
C ALA A 3 10.57 -8.69 19.14
N ASP A 4 11.19 -7.89 19.99
CA ASP A 4 12.14 -6.83 19.58
C ASP A 4 13.39 -7.38 18.88
N LYS A 5 13.73 -8.64 19.14
CA LYS A 5 14.89 -9.33 18.55
C LYS A 5 14.50 -10.69 17.97
N PRO A 6 15.10 -11.11 16.84
CA PRO A 6 14.88 -12.45 16.28
C PRO A 6 15.15 -13.55 17.31
N GLY A 7 14.20 -14.50 17.44
CA GLY A 7 14.30 -15.65 18.34
C GLY A 7 14.00 -15.36 19.82
N SER A 8 13.73 -14.11 20.20
CA SER A 8 13.32 -13.76 21.57
C SER A 8 11.81 -13.93 21.78
N SER A 9 11.38 -13.92 23.04
CA SER A 9 9.95 -14.02 23.39
C SER A 9 9.28 -12.65 23.38
N PRO A 10 8.00 -12.57 22.95
CA PRO A 10 7.19 -11.35 23.10
C PRO A 10 7.08 -10.91 24.56
N ASP A 11 7.09 -9.61 24.81
CA ASP A 11 6.76 -9.04 26.13
C ASP A 11 5.38 -8.35 26.09
N PRO A 12 4.32 -8.98 26.64
CA PRO A 12 2.99 -8.41 26.66
C PRO A 12 2.77 -7.41 27.81
N SER A 13 3.75 -7.18 28.68
CA SER A 13 3.61 -6.28 29.84
C SER A 13 3.86 -4.80 29.52
N GLY A 14 4.44 -4.52 28.34
CA GLY A 14 4.68 -3.16 27.85
C GLY A 14 3.42 -2.41 27.40
N GLU A 15 3.62 -1.15 27.01
CA GLU A 15 2.54 -0.30 26.49
C GLU A 15 2.30 -0.52 24.99
N VAL A 16 1.05 -0.38 24.57
CA VAL A 16 0.67 -0.34 23.16
C VAL A 16 0.69 1.11 22.69
N ASN A 17 1.77 1.52 22.00
CA ASN A 17 1.91 2.86 21.42
C ASN A 17 1.75 2.83 19.90
N THR A 18 0.59 3.25 19.39
CA THR A 18 0.25 3.24 17.96
C THR A 18 0.93 4.35 17.15
N ASN A 19 1.78 5.18 17.77
CA ASN A 19 2.66 6.09 17.02
C ASN A 19 3.90 5.36 16.49
N VAL A 20 4.23 4.19 17.05
CA VAL A 20 5.35 3.36 16.59
C VAL A 20 4.90 2.61 15.34
N ALA A 21 5.64 2.79 14.25
CA ALA A 21 5.41 2.10 12.98
C ALA A 21 6.73 1.78 12.30
N PHE A 22 6.77 0.68 11.54
CA PHE A 22 7.86 0.38 10.62
C PHE A 22 7.29 0.37 9.19
N CYS A 23 7.84 1.22 8.33
CA CYS A 23 7.36 1.37 6.96
C CYS A 23 8.40 0.88 5.95
N SER A 24 7.97 0.03 5.01
CA SER A 24 8.80 -0.37 3.86
C SER A 24 8.50 0.55 2.68
N VAL A 25 9.53 0.94 1.92
CA VAL A 25 9.39 1.66 0.65
C VAL A 25 9.54 0.66 -0.49
N LEU A 26 8.54 0.60 -1.38
CA LEU A 26 8.49 -0.36 -2.48
C LEU A 26 8.43 0.36 -3.81
N ARG A 27 9.14 -0.22 -4.78
CA ARG A 27 9.03 0.12 -6.19
C ARG A 27 8.28 -1.00 -6.90
N SER A 28 7.28 -0.64 -7.69
CA SER A 28 6.52 -1.59 -8.52
C SER A 28 6.12 -0.94 -9.84
N ARG A 29 5.29 -1.64 -10.60
CA ARG A 29 4.68 -1.15 -11.84
C ARG A 29 3.33 -1.83 -12.05
N LEU A 30 2.31 -1.04 -12.40
CA LEU A 30 0.99 -1.52 -12.81
C LEU A 30 0.71 -1.08 -14.24
N GLY A 31 0.67 -2.01 -15.18
CA GLY A 31 0.58 -1.66 -16.61
C GLY A 31 1.77 -0.78 -17.04
N SER A 32 1.48 0.38 -17.61
CA SER A 32 2.48 1.39 -17.99
C SER A 32 2.88 2.33 -16.85
N HIS A 33 2.29 2.21 -15.66
CA HIS A 33 2.44 3.17 -14.55
C HIS A 33 3.51 2.71 -13.56
N PRO A 34 4.69 3.37 -13.48
CA PRO A 34 5.66 3.12 -12.43
C PRO A 34 5.10 3.60 -11.08
N LEU A 35 5.33 2.82 -10.03
CA LEU A 35 4.82 3.13 -8.70
C LEU A 35 5.98 3.16 -7.69
N LEU A 36 6.01 4.21 -6.88
CA LEU A 36 6.78 4.31 -5.64
C LEU A 36 5.77 4.55 -4.52
N PHE A 37 5.70 3.64 -3.56
CA PHE A 37 4.78 3.75 -2.43
C PHE A 37 5.42 3.16 -1.17
N SER A 38 4.87 3.51 -0.02
CA SER A 38 5.27 2.94 1.25
C SER A 38 4.05 2.36 1.97
N GLY A 39 4.29 1.33 2.77
CA GLY A 39 3.27 0.72 3.62
C GLY A 39 3.90 0.28 4.94
N GLU A 40 3.11 0.37 6.00
CA GLU A 40 3.44 -0.21 7.30
C GLU A 40 3.58 -1.73 7.17
N VAL A 41 4.51 -2.31 7.93
CA VAL A 41 4.76 -3.75 7.99
C VAL A 41 4.80 -4.16 9.46
N ASP A 42 4.01 -5.15 9.82
CA ASP A 42 3.87 -5.58 11.22
C ASP A 42 5.14 -6.26 11.76
N CYS A 43 5.70 -7.22 11.01
CA CYS A 43 6.93 -7.89 11.40
C CYS A 43 7.63 -8.62 10.25
N THR A 44 8.84 -9.11 10.54
CA THR A 44 9.59 -10.06 9.71
C THR A 44 9.53 -11.45 10.34
N ASP A 45 9.43 -12.50 9.53
CA ASP A 45 9.60 -13.88 9.98
C ASP A 45 11.03 -14.38 9.68
N PRO A 46 11.88 -14.60 10.70
CA PRO A 46 13.24 -15.14 10.52
C PRO A 46 13.27 -16.56 9.95
N GLN A 47 12.15 -17.29 10.02
CA GLN A 47 12.00 -18.64 9.47
C GLN A 47 11.35 -18.64 8.08
N ALA A 48 11.07 -17.47 7.51
CA ALA A 48 10.51 -17.38 6.17
C ALA A 48 11.42 -18.07 5.13
N PRO A 49 10.86 -18.65 4.06
CA PRO A 49 11.64 -19.31 3.01
C PRO A 49 12.69 -18.42 2.34
N SER A 50 12.47 -17.10 2.36
CA SER A 50 13.43 -16.08 1.91
C SER A 50 13.54 -15.02 3.00
N THR A 51 14.78 -14.64 3.33
CA THR A 51 15.09 -13.56 4.27
C THR A 51 15.07 -12.19 3.61
N GLN A 52 14.90 -12.12 2.27
CA GLN A 52 14.89 -10.87 1.53
C GLN A 52 13.52 -10.17 1.62
N PRO A 53 13.48 -8.88 2.00
CA PRO A 53 12.28 -8.07 1.86
C PRO A 53 11.82 -7.96 0.40
N PRO A 54 10.50 -7.91 0.12
CA PRO A 54 9.40 -7.96 1.08
C PRO A 54 8.94 -9.40 1.41
N THR A 55 9.59 -10.44 0.89
CA THR A 55 9.14 -11.84 1.04
C THR A 55 9.23 -12.36 2.48
N CYS A 56 10.08 -11.77 3.32
CA CYS A 56 10.19 -12.10 4.74
C CYS A 56 9.15 -11.37 5.62
N TYR A 57 8.33 -10.48 5.06
CA TYR A 57 7.33 -9.73 5.82
C TYR A 57 6.07 -10.56 6.09
N VAL A 58 5.48 -10.34 7.26
CA VAL A 58 4.24 -10.98 7.70
C VAL A 58 3.27 -9.92 8.17
N GLU A 59 2.02 -10.04 7.71
CA GLU A 59 0.88 -9.23 8.16
C GLU A 59 0.12 -9.98 9.26
N LEU A 60 -0.17 -9.29 10.36
CA LEU A 60 -0.90 -9.80 11.52
C LEU A 60 -2.30 -9.21 11.55
N LYS A 61 -3.31 -10.09 11.54
CA LYS A 61 -4.72 -9.70 11.62
C LYS A 61 -5.45 -10.48 12.71
N THR A 62 -6.37 -9.81 13.38
CA THR A 62 -7.35 -10.44 14.28
C THR A 62 -8.72 -10.51 13.63
N SER A 63 -9.46 -11.58 13.85
CA SER A 63 -10.87 -11.72 13.47
C SER A 63 -11.63 -12.41 14.58
N LYS A 64 -12.95 -12.20 14.64
CA LYS A 64 -13.83 -12.99 15.53
C LYS A 64 -13.73 -14.47 15.17
N GLU A 65 -13.82 -15.32 16.19
CA GLU A 65 -13.95 -16.76 15.97
C GLU A 65 -15.20 -17.09 15.15
N MET A 66 -15.07 -18.08 14.27
CA MET A 66 -16.10 -18.48 13.34
C MET A 66 -16.50 -19.92 13.64
N HIS A 67 -17.78 -20.12 13.93
CA HIS A 67 -18.37 -21.39 14.34
C HIS A 67 -19.33 -21.97 13.30
N SER A 68 -19.61 -21.25 12.20
CA SER A 68 -20.50 -21.72 11.14
C SER A 68 -19.93 -21.50 9.73
N PRO A 69 -20.28 -22.34 8.74
CA PRO A 69 -19.88 -22.16 7.34
C PRO A 69 -20.31 -20.80 6.76
N GLY A 70 -21.45 -20.26 7.21
CA GLY A 70 -21.92 -18.94 6.80
C GLY A 70 -20.98 -17.81 7.25
N GLN A 71 -20.49 -17.89 8.49
CA GLN A 71 -19.50 -16.93 9.01
C GLN A 71 -18.19 -16.98 8.23
N TRP A 72 -17.70 -18.18 7.93
CA TRP A 72 -16.52 -18.38 7.08
C TRP A 72 -16.70 -17.79 5.68
N ARG A 73 -17.87 -18.00 5.04
CA ARG A 73 -18.17 -17.41 3.72
C ARG A 73 -18.16 -15.88 3.76
N SER A 74 -18.81 -15.27 4.74
CA SER A 74 -18.77 -13.81 4.93
C SER A 74 -17.35 -13.30 5.18
N PHE A 75 -16.55 -14.04 5.95
CA PHE A 75 -15.15 -13.70 6.18
C PHE A 75 -14.33 -13.73 4.88
N TYR A 76 -14.45 -14.79 4.07
CA TYR A 76 -13.74 -14.89 2.79
C TYR A 76 -14.14 -13.80 1.78
N ARG A 77 -15.43 -13.42 1.77
CA ARG A 77 -15.95 -12.37 0.87
C ARG A 77 -15.50 -10.95 1.27
N PHE A 78 -15.42 -10.65 2.57
CA PHE A 78 -15.34 -9.25 3.02
C PHE A 78 -14.13 -8.89 3.90
N ARG A 79 -13.36 -9.86 4.42
CA ARG A 79 -12.29 -9.57 5.40
C ARG A 79 -10.95 -10.25 5.15
N ILE A 80 -10.91 -11.29 4.32
CA ILE A 80 -9.79 -12.25 4.23
C ILE A 80 -8.40 -11.59 4.39
N GLY A 81 -7.70 -11.95 5.47
CA GLY A 81 -6.40 -11.37 5.82
C GLY A 81 -5.39 -12.35 6.42
N THR A 82 -5.82 -13.56 6.80
CA THR A 82 -4.98 -14.55 7.52
C THR A 82 -4.67 -15.78 6.65
N PHE A 83 -4.14 -15.58 5.45
CA PHE A 83 -3.81 -16.67 4.52
C PHE A 83 -2.64 -16.27 3.62
N PRO A 84 -1.90 -17.22 3.01
CA PRO A 84 -0.95 -16.89 1.97
C PRO A 84 -1.65 -16.02 0.91
N THR A 85 -1.15 -14.80 0.67
CA THR A 85 -1.82 -13.79 -0.17
C THR A 85 -2.21 -14.35 -1.54
N MET A 86 -1.32 -15.15 -2.12
CA MET A 86 -1.54 -15.80 -3.43
C MET A 86 -2.66 -16.85 -3.44
N LYS A 87 -3.08 -17.35 -2.28
CA LYS A 87 -4.17 -18.33 -2.12
C LYS A 87 -5.50 -17.71 -1.69
N MET A 88 -5.54 -16.42 -1.35
CA MET A 88 -6.76 -15.78 -0.86
C MET A 88 -7.92 -15.85 -1.86
N PHE A 89 -7.63 -15.63 -3.16
CA PHE A 89 -8.66 -15.68 -4.19
C PHE A 89 -9.26 -17.09 -4.38
N GLU A 90 -8.56 -18.16 -4.00
CA GLU A 90 -9.05 -19.53 -4.19
C GLU A 90 -10.34 -19.79 -3.41
N TYR A 91 -10.51 -19.13 -2.27
CA TYR A 91 -11.69 -19.26 -1.40
C TYR A 91 -12.96 -18.63 -1.99
N VAL A 92 -12.81 -17.70 -2.94
CA VAL A 92 -13.94 -16.99 -3.58
C VAL A 92 -14.00 -17.20 -5.09
N ARG A 93 -13.07 -17.96 -5.68
CA ARG A 93 -12.94 -18.16 -7.14
C ARG A 93 -14.23 -18.60 -7.82
N ASN A 94 -14.98 -19.50 -7.18
CA ASN A 94 -16.23 -20.05 -7.69
C ASN A 94 -17.47 -19.45 -6.98
N ASP A 95 -17.28 -18.40 -6.19
CA ASP A 95 -18.35 -17.72 -5.49
C ASP A 95 -18.97 -16.65 -6.40
N ARG A 96 -20.28 -16.71 -6.62
CA ARG A 96 -21.00 -15.74 -7.46
C ARG A 96 -20.93 -14.31 -6.91
N ASP A 97 -20.81 -14.16 -5.59
CA ASP A 97 -20.67 -12.86 -4.92
C ASP A 97 -19.21 -12.61 -4.50
N GLY A 98 -18.27 -13.38 -5.06
CA GLY A 98 -16.84 -13.27 -4.77
C GLY A 98 -16.20 -12.06 -5.43
N TRP A 99 -15.13 -11.55 -4.81
CA TRP A 99 -14.27 -10.53 -5.43
C TRP A 99 -13.28 -11.19 -6.41
N ASN A 100 -12.82 -10.42 -7.40
CA ASN A 100 -11.87 -10.91 -8.41
C ASN A 100 -10.64 -9.99 -8.48
N PRO A 101 -9.41 -10.50 -8.22
CA PRO A 101 -8.18 -9.72 -8.26
C PRO A 101 -7.97 -8.97 -9.57
N SER A 102 -8.32 -9.58 -10.71
CA SER A 102 -8.17 -8.94 -12.01
C SER A 102 -9.09 -7.72 -12.15
N VAL A 103 -10.31 -7.78 -11.59
CA VAL A 103 -11.21 -6.61 -11.57
C VAL A 103 -10.60 -5.47 -10.75
N CYS A 104 -10.06 -5.78 -9.56
CA CYS A 104 -9.39 -4.79 -8.69
C CYS A 104 -8.19 -4.13 -9.40
N MET A 105 -7.30 -4.93 -9.98
CA MET A 105 -6.09 -4.41 -10.61
C MET A 105 -6.38 -3.66 -11.92
N ASN A 106 -7.36 -4.11 -12.71
CA ASN A 106 -7.77 -3.43 -13.93
C ASN A 106 -8.42 -2.08 -13.62
N PHE A 107 -9.29 -2.01 -12.59
CA PHE A 107 -9.84 -0.75 -12.12
C PHE A 107 -8.75 0.21 -11.65
N CYS A 108 -7.80 -0.27 -10.84
CA CYS A 108 -6.67 0.54 -10.38
C CYS A 108 -5.83 1.07 -11.55
N ALA A 109 -5.52 0.23 -12.54
CA ALA A 109 -4.79 0.65 -13.74
C ALA A 109 -5.57 1.71 -14.54
N ALA A 110 -6.88 1.54 -14.72
CA ALA A 110 -7.74 2.51 -15.39
C ALA A 110 -7.81 3.84 -14.62
N PHE A 111 -7.90 3.78 -13.30
CA PHE A 111 -7.90 4.96 -12.44
C PHE A 111 -6.58 5.73 -12.52
N LEU A 112 -5.43 5.03 -12.50
CA LEU A 112 -4.12 5.68 -12.67
C LEU A 112 -4.02 6.38 -14.04
N SER A 113 -4.49 5.74 -15.11
CA SER A 113 -4.54 6.36 -16.44
C SER A 113 -5.47 7.58 -16.47
N PHE A 114 -6.62 7.51 -15.81
CA PHE A 114 -7.57 8.62 -15.70
C PHE A 114 -6.99 9.79 -14.90
N ALA A 115 -6.32 9.51 -13.78
CA ALA A 115 -5.68 10.53 -12.97
C ALA A 115 -4.56 11.22 -13.76
N GLN A 116 -3.70 10.44 -14.43
CA GLN A 116 -2.61 10.97 -15.26
C GLN A 116 -3.11 11.83 -16.43
N SER A 117 -4.21 11.45 -17.09
CA SER A 117 -4.78 12.25 -18.18
C SER A 117 -5.53 13.49 -17.69
N THR A 118 -5.98 13.49 -16.45
CA THR A 118 -6.71 14.62 -15.83
C THR A 118 -5.74 15.68 -15.28
N VAL A 119 -4.67 15.26 -14.59
CA VAL A 119 -3.69 16.16 -13.97
C VAL A 119 -2.62 16.57 -14.98
N VAL A 120 -2.97 17.51 -15.86
CA VAL A 120 -2.09 17.98 -16.93
C VAL A 120 -1.15 19.12 -16.52
N GLN A 121 -1.48 19.84 -15.46
CA GLN A 121 -0.68 20.97 -14.96
C GLN A 121 0.32 20.48 -13.90
N ASP A 122 1.59 20.81 -14.09
CA ASP A 122 2.66 20.59 -13.11
C ASP A 122 2.74 21.81 -12.17
N ASP A 123 1.92 21.78 -11.12
CA ASP A 123 1.86 22.84 -10.10
C ASP A 123 1.60 22.20 -8.72
N PRO A 124 2.57 22.25 -7.78
CA PRO A 124 2.45 21.60 -6.48
C PRO A 124 1.36 22.21 -5.57
N ARG A 125 0.82 23.39 -5.94
CA ARG A 125 -0.28 24.06 -5.23
C ARG A 125 -1.65 23.69 -5.79
N LEU A 126 -1.71 23.09 -6.97
CA LEU A 126 -2.96 22.71 -7.64
C LEU A 126 -3.32 21.27 -7.29
N VAL A 127 -4.57 21.03 -6.92
CA VAL A 127 -5.07 19.70 -6.55
C VAL A 127 -6.28 19.34 -7.39
N HIS A 128 -6.21 18.19 -8.06
CA HIS A 128 -7.38 17.53 -8.62
C HIS A 128 -7.86 16.50 -7.59
N LEU A 129 -8.98 16.80 -6.93
CA LEU A 129 -9.58 15.92 -5.94
C LEU A 129 -10.52 14.95 -6.65
N PHE A 130 -10.16 13.66 -6.61
CA PHE A 130 -10.96 12.55 -7.11
C PHE A 130 -11.89 12.04 -6.00
N SER A 131 -13.20 12.19 -6.19
CA SER A 131 -14.23 11.79 -5.22
C SER A 131 -15.05 10.62 -5.74
N TRP A 132 -15.38 9.66 -4.88
CA TRP A 132 -16.13 8.47 -5.25
C TRP A 132 -17.10 8.06 -4.15
N GLU A 133 -18.30 7.63 -4.54
CA GLU A 133 -19.32 7.07 -3.66
C GLU A 133 -19.83 5.73 -4.22
N PRO A 134 -20.24 4.77 -3.38
CA PRO A 134 -20.78 3.50 -3.83
C PRO A 134 -21.97 3.68 -4.80
N GLY A 135 -21.89 3.02 -5.96
CA GLY A 135 -22.89 3.11 -7.02
C GLY A 135 -22.72 4.29 -7.98
N GLY A 136 -21.80 5.21 -7.69
CA GLY A 136 -21.44 6.35 -8.56
C GLY A 136 -20.11 6.17 -9.30
N PRO A 137 -19.86 6.99 -10.33
CA PRO A 137 -18.54 7.10 -10.95
C PRO A 137 -17.58 7.91 -10.05
N VAL A 138 -16.30 7.86 -10.38
CA VAL A 138 -15.32 8.81 -9.86
C VAL A 138 -15.60 10.19 -10.49
N THR A 139 -15.66 11.22 -9.66
CA THR A 139 -15.83 12.63 -10.05
C THR A 139 -14.58 13.43 -9.71
N VAL A 140 -14.39 14.58 -10.36
CA VAL A 140 -13.19 15.42 -10.17
C VAL A 140 -13.60 16.85 -9.84
N SER A 141 -12.94 17.43 -8.85
CA SER A 141 -12.99 18.87 -8.55
C SER A 141 -11.58 19.44 -8.47
N VAL A 142 -11.41 20.71 -8.82
CA VAL A 142 -10.10 21.37 -8.87
C VAL A 142 -10.01 22.41 -7.77
N HIS A 143 -8.93 22.36 -6.99
CA HIS A 143 -8.67 23.22 -5.86
C HIS A 143 -7.24 23.77 -5.91
N ARG A 144 -6.97 24.83 -5.16
CA ARG A 144 -5.65 25.41 -5.04
C ARG A 144 -5.37 25.77 -3.58
N ASP A 145 -4.14 25.56 -3.14
CA ASP A 145 -3.68 25.86 -1.78
C ASP A 145 -4.47 25.13 -0.68
N ALA A 146 -4.41 25.65 0.55
CA ALA A 146 -5.11 25.09 1.69
C ALA A 146 -6.64 25.11 1.48
N PRO A 147 -7.37 24.09 1.96
CA PRO A 147 -6.89 22.97 2.78
C PRO A 147 -6.40 21.75 1.99
N TYR A 148 -6.41 21.80 0.65
CA TYR A 148 -6.24 20.61 -0.19
C TYR A 148 -4.79 20.35 -0.60
N ALA A 149 -4.01 21.39 -0.82
CA ALA A 149 -2.59 21.25 -1.17
C ALA A 149 -1.84 20.51 -0.07
N PHE A 150 -1.20 19.40 -0.45
CA PHE A 150 -0.58 18.46 0.50
C PHE A 150 0.94 18.35 0.36
N LEU A 151 1.54 18.90 -0.70
CA LEU A 151 3.00 18.94 -0.84
C LEU A 151 3.56 20.06 0.03
N PRO A 152 4.35 19.75 1.07
CA PRO A 152 4.86 20.77 1.97
C PRO A 152 5.99 21.58 1.31
N ILE A 153 6.11 22.84 1.72
CA ILE A 153 7.08 23.80 1.15
C ILE A 153 8.51 23.24 1.20
N TRP A 154 8.92 22.64 2.32
CA TRP A 154 10.28 22.08 2.47
C TRP A 154 10.61 21.01 1.42
N TYR A 155 9.62 20.23 0.98
CA TYR A 155 9.82 19.18 -0.03
C TYR A 155 9.92 19.80 -1.42
N VAL A 156 9.01 20.72 -1.75
CA VAL A 156 9.01 21.42 -3.03
C VAL A 156 10.31 22.18 -3.21
N GLU A 157 10.76 22.91 -2.19
CA GLU A 157 12.03 23.64 -2.21
C GLU A 157 13.23 22.70 -2.42
N ALA A 158 13.30 21.58 -1.68
CA ALA A 158 14.39 20.62 -1.81
C ALA A 158 14.45 19.95 -3.20
N MET A 159 13.29 19.70 -3.83
CA MET A 159 13.21 19.07 -5.16
C MET A 159 13.40 20.07 -6.31
N THR A 160 13.21 21.37 -6.05
CA THR A 160 13.40 22.44 -7.06
C THR A 160 14.82 22.99 -7.05
N GLN A 161 15.55 22.85 -5.93
CA GLN A 161 16.97 23.17 -5.87
C GLN A 161 17.75 22.17 -6.73
N ASP A 162 18.53 22.66 -7.69
CA ASP A 162 19.46 21.82 -8.47
C ASP A 162 20.43 21.11 -7.51
N LEU A 163 20.23 19.81 -7.31
CA LEU A 163 21.22 18.99 -6.62
C LEU A 163 22.53 19.04 -7.44
N PRO A 164 23.68 19.34 -6.81
CA PRO A 164 24.95 19.25 -7.51
C PRO A 164 25.12 17.83 -8.07
N SER A 165 25.48 17.75 -9.35
CA SER A 165 25.69 16.47 -10.02
C SER A 165 26.66 15.60 -9.21
N PRO A 166 26.38 14.28 -9.07
CA PRO A 166 27.29 13.39 -8.35
C PRO A 166 28.68 13.46 -8.99
N PRO A 167 29.76 13.48 -8.19
CA PRO A 167 31.11 13.54 -8.72
C PRO A 167 31.32 12.36 -9.67
N LYS A 168 31.74 12.66 -10.90
CA LYS A 168 32.07 11.65 -11.91
C LYS A 168 33.10 10.69 -11.32
N THR A 169 32.72 9.45 -11.09
CA THR A 169 33.63 8.38 -10.72
C THR A 169 34.66 8.23 -11.84
N PRO A 170 35.98 8.35 -11.57
CA PRO A 170 36.98 8.16 -12.62
C PRO A 170 36.92 6.72 -13.11
N SER A 171 36.84 6.56 -14.44
CA SER A 171 36.84 5.26 -15.10
C SER A 171 38.09 4.45 -14.68
N PRO A 172 37.96 3.17 -14.32
CA PRO A 172 39.11 2.31 -14.09
C PRO A 172 39.92 2.17 -15.38
N LYS A 173 41.26 2.31 -15.24
CA LYS A 173 42.24 2.03 -16.30
C LYS A 173 42.33 0.53 -16.57
#